data_AF-A0A7Y2USL8-F1
#
_entry.id   AF-A0A7Y2USL8-F1
#
_cell.length_a   1.000
_cell.length_b   1.000
_cell.length_c   1.000
_cell.angle_alpha   90.00
_cell.angle_beta   90.00
_cell.angle_gamma   90.00
#
_symmetry.space_group_name_H-M   'P 1'
#
loop_
_entity.id
_entity.type
_entity.pdbx_description
1 polymer ?
#
loop_
_entity_poly.entity_id
_entity_poly.type
_entity_poly.pdbx_seq_one_letter_code
_entity_poly.pdbx_strand_id
1 'polypeptide(L)'
;MSAKIRLYVEHPLGEGQSVPLDKGQAHYLFGVMRQTIDNEVLLFNGQDGEWRATVAEAGKRGGTLMCLAQTAPLRMPPDLWLMFAPIKKARTDFIVEKATEMGAARIVPVMTE
;
A
#
# COMPACT_ATOMS: atom_id res chain seq x y z
N MET A 1 -6.91 12.10 15.93
CA MET A 1 -7.15 10.63 15.82
C MET A 1 -6.09 10.08 14.87
N SER A 2 -5.49 8.93 15.14
CA SER A 2 -4.54 8.32 14.21
C SER A 2 -5.32 7.66 13.06
N ALA A 3 -5.03 8.05 11.81
CA ALA A 3 -5.48 7.30 10.64
C ALA A 3 -5.08 5.81 10.77
N LYS A 4 -5.98 4.90 10.41
CA LYS A 4 -5.75 3.44 10.48
C LYS A 4 -5.62 2.76 9.12
N ILE A 5 -6.19 3.37 8.09
CA ILE A 5 -6.23 2.79 6.75
C ILE A 5 -4.93 3.12 6.05
N ARG A 6 -4.25 2.10 5.53
CA ARG A 6 -3.03 2.22 4.76
C ARG A 6 -3.31 1.87 3.30
N LEU A 7 -2.88 2.71 2.38
CA LEU A 7 -3.04 2.52 0.94
C LEU A 7 -1.68 2.61 0.25
N TYR A 8 -1.36 1.58 -0.54
CA TYR A 8 -0.23 1.62 -1.45
C TYR A 8 -0.56 2.44 -2.70
N VAL A 9 0.35 3.31 -3.11
CA VAL A 9 0.25 4.13 -4.33
C VAL A 9 1.56 4.11 -5.11
N GLU A 10 1.50 4.36 -6.41
CA GLU A 10 2.70 4.45 -7.27
C GLU A 10 3.22 5.90 -7.45
N HIS A 11 2.46 6.88 -6.97
CA HIS A 11 2.81 8.29 -7.08
C HIS A 11 3.91 8.67 -6.07
N PRO A 12 4.77 9.64 -6.41
CA PRO A 12 5.65 10.30 -5.43
C PRO A 12 4.83 10.90 -4.27
N LEU A 13 5.39 10.87 -3.07
CA LEU A 13 4.77 11.44 -1.87
C LEU A 13 5.63 12.57 -1.31
N GLY A 14 4.97 13.64 -0.89
CA GLY A 14 5.60 14.86 -0.40
C GLY A 14 4.59 15.78 0.27
N GLU A 15 5.05 16.73 1.06
CA GLU A 15 4.15 17.68 1.73
C GLU A 15 3.40 18.52 0.69
N GLY A 16 2.07 18.58 0.80
CA GLY A 16 1.21 19.26 -0.17
C GLY A 16 1.05 18.53 -1.51
N GLN A 17 1.59 17.32 -1.66
CA GLN A 17 1.45 16.54 -2.89
C GLN A 17 0.02 16.00 -3.02
N SER A 18 -0.59 16.28 -4.17
CA SER A 18 -1.86 15.69 -4.57
C SER A 18 -1.63 14.32 -5.22
N VAL A 19 -2.39 13.31 -4.79
CA VAL A 19 -2.33 11.93 -5.28
C VAL A 19 -3.69 11.54 -5.83
N PRO A 20 -3.85 11.41 -7.16
CA PRO A 20 -5.09 10.94 -7.74
C PRO A 20 -5.27 9.44 -7.47
N LEU A 21 -6.51 9.05 -7.17
CA LEU A 21 -6.88 7.66 -6.98
C LEU A 21 -7.30 7.03 -8.30
N ASP A 22 -6.80 5.83 -8.57
CA ASP A 22 -7.39 4.99 -9.61
C ASP A 22 -8.79 4.48 -9.18
N LYS A 23 -9.49 3.86 -10.12
CA LYS A 23 -10.85 3.35 -9.88
C LYS A 23 -10.91 2.30 -8.77
N GLY A 24 -9.91 1.43 -8.67
CA GLY A 24 -9.83 0.38 -7.65
C GLY A 24 -9.57 0.96 -6.26
N GLN A 25 -8.63 1.90 -6.15
CA GLN A 25 -8.31 2.62 -4.93
C GLN A 25 -9.50 3.46 -4.43
N ALA A 26 -10.18 4.18 -5.34
CA ALA A 26 -11.38 4.93 -5.00
C ALA A 26 -12.51 4.02 -4.51
N HIS A 27 -12.72 2.86 -5.16
CA HIS A 27 -13.71 1.88 -4.71
C HIS A 27 -13.35 1.31 -3.33
N TYR A 28 -12.08 0.98 -3.10
CA TYR A 28 -11.60 0.50 -1.81
C TYR A 28 -11.84 1.54 -0.71
N LEU A 29 -11.42 2.79 -0.90
CA LEU A 29 -11.54 3.81 0.14
C LEU A 29 -12.99 4.23 0.39
N PHE A 30 -13.77 4.53 -0.66
CA PHE A 30 -15.10 5.13 -0.49
C PHE A 30 -16.22 4.08 -0.41
N GLY A 31 -16.08 2.96 -1.13
CA GLY A 31 -17.07 1.89 -1.17
C GLY A 31 -16.90 0.88 -0.04
N VAL A 32 -15.67 0.39 0.18
CA VAL A 32 -15.37 -0.65 1.17
C VAL A 32 -15.09 -0.05 2.54
N MET A 33 -14.11 0.85 2.61
CA MET A 33 -13.68 1.47 3.87
C MET A 33 -14.52 2.67 4.30
N ARG A 34 -15.45 3.11 3.43
CA ARG A 34 -16.43 4.20 3.68
C ARG A 34 -15.80 5.51 4.15
N GLN A 35 -14.61 5.82 3.64
CA GLN A 35 -13.96 7.11 3.89
C GLN A 35 -14.71 8.23 3.15
N THR A 36 -14.79 9.40 3.77
CA THR A 36 -15.38 10.61 3.18
C THR A 36 -14.33 11.71 3.10
N ILE A 37 -14.69 12.84 2.48
CA ILE A 37 -13.90 14.07 2.53
C ILE A 37 -13.49 14.38 3.97
N ASP A 38 -12.29 14.94 4.14
CA ASP A 38 -11.63 15.27 5.41
C ASP A 38 -11.21 14.07 6.28
N ASN A 39 -11.50 12.83 5.86
CA ASN A 39 -10.94 11.67 6.54
C ASN A 39 -9.45 11.52 6.21
N GLU A 40 -8.68 11.05 7.18
CA GLU A 40 -7.25 10.83 7.02
C GLU A 40 -6.93 9.36 6.74
N VAL A 41 -6.01 9.13 5.81
CA VAL A 41 -5.43 7.83 5.46
C VAL A 41 -3.90 7.91 5.48
N LEU A 42 -3.26 6.75 5.49
CA LEU A 42 -1.80 6.63 5.41
C LEU A 42 -1.41 6.12 4.03
N LEU A 43 -0.57 6.86 3.33
CA LEU A 43 -0.04 6.52 2.01
C LEU A 43 1.40 6.02 2.13
N PHE A 44 1.75 5.07 1.28
CA PHE A 44 3.13 4.61 1.12
C PHE A 44 3.34 4.11 -0.30
N ASN A 45 4.55 4.27 -0.83
CA ASN A 45 4.91 3.87 -2.19
C ASN A 45 6.21 3.05 -2.26
N GLY A 46 6.72 2.62 -1.11
CA GLY A 46 7.98 1.87 -1.01
C GLY A 46 9.25 2.70 -1.22
N GLN A 47 9.14 4.04 -1.33
CA GLN A 47 10.27 4.94 -1.58
C GLN A 47 10.31 6.11 -0.58
N ASP A 48 9.21 6.83 -0.44
CA ASP A 48 9.15 8.11 0.29
C ASP A 48 8.76 7.96 1.77
N GLY A 49 8.65 6.73 2.25
CA GLY A 49 8.15 6.40 3.60
C GLY A 49 6.62 6.39 3.69
N GLU A 50 6.12 6.58 4.91
CA GLU A 50 4.68 6.66 5.21
C GLU A 50 4.26 8.12 5.37
N TRP A 51 3.14 8.48 4.74
CA TRP A 51 2.60 9.83 4.73
C TRP A 51 1.16 9.84 5.18
N ARG A 52 0.80 10.76 6.09
CA ARG A 52 -0.59 11.07 6.38
C ARG A 52 -1.15 11.93 5.26
N ALA A 53 -2.30 11.54 4.73
CA ALA A 53 -3.00 12.29 3.69
C ALA A 53 -4.48 12.44 4.06
N THR A 54 -5.12 13.51 3.58
CA THR A 54 -6.56 13.73 3.73
C THR A 54 -7.28 13.48 2.41
N VAL A 55 -8.52 13.01 2.47
CA VAL A 55 -9.41 12.93 1.31
C VAL A 55 -9.85 14.35 0.93
N ALA A 56 -9.25 14.89 -0.13
CA ALA A 56 -9.60 16.21 -0.68
C ALA A 56 -10.85 16.14 -1.55
N GLU A 57 -10.98 15.05 -2.32
CA GLU A 57 -12.13 14.82 -3.22
C GLU A 57 -12.57 13.36 -3.15
N ALA A 58 -13.88 13.14 -3.08
CA ALA A 58 -14.48 11.81 -3.10
C ALA A 58 -15.64 11.74 -4.09
N GLY A 59 -15.61 10.76 -5.00
CA GLY A 59 -16.66 10.58 -5.99
C GLY A 59 -16.78 9.15 -6.51
N LYS A 60 -17.87 8.88 -7.23
CA LYS A 60 -18.12 7.54 -7.82
C LYS A 60 -17.12 7.14 -8.92
N ARG A 61 -16.39 8.11 -9.48
CA ARG A 61 -15.49 7.92 -10.63
C ARG A 61 -14.00 8.11 -10.27
N GLY A 62 -13.68 8.40 -9.02
CA GLY A 62 -12.33 8.69 -8.59
C GLY A 62 -12.32 9.53 -7.31
N GLY A 63 -11.14 10.01 -6.96
CA GLY A 63 -10.94 10.92 -5.84
C GLY A 63 -9.49 11.36 -5.79
N THR A 64 -9.22 12.29 -4.89
CA THR A 64 -7.91 12.91 -4.76
C THR A 64 -7.55 12.95 -3.28
N LEU A 65 -6.33 12.52 -2.96
CA LEU A 65 -5.76 12.61 -1.63
C LEU A 65 -4.72 13.73 -1.59
N MET A 66 -4.68 14.47 -0.48
CA MET A 66 -3.68 15.52 -0.26
C MET A 66 -2.73 15.09 0.87
N CYS A 67 -1.45 14.94 0.56
CA CYS A 67 -0.42 14.61 1.53
C CYS A 67 -0.19 15.77 2.49
N LEU A 68 -0.23 15.47 3.80
CA LEU A 68 -0.09 16.46 4.86
C LEU A 68 1.32 16.41 5.48
N ALA A 69 1.75 15.24 5.94
CA ALA A 69 3.04 15.11 6.63
C ALA A 69 3.54 13.66 6.61
N GLN A 70 4.87 13.50 6.60
CA GLN A 70 5.49 12.18 6.76
C GLN A 70 5.33 11.70 8.20
N THR A 71 4.85 10.47 8.39
CA THR A 71 4.63 9.84 9.71
C THR A 71 5.70 8.82 10.06
N ALA A 72 6.36 8.23 9.07
CA ALA A 72 7.52 7.36 9.26
C ALA A 72 8.44 7.36 8.04
N PRO A 73 9.77 7.22 8.22
CA PRO A 73 10.68 7.02 7.10
C PRO A 73 10.51 5.62 6.49
N LEU A 74 11.01 5.43 5.26
CA LEU A 74 11.11 4.10 4.66
C LEU A 74 12.01 3.20 5.53
N ARG A 75 11.52 2.00 5.85
CA ARG A 75 12.27 0.96 6.55
C ARG A 75 12.38 -0.25 5.63
N MET A 76 13.61 -0.57 5.22
CA MET A 76 13.86 -1.73 4.40
C MET A 76 13.80 -3.01 5.24
N PRO A 77 13.26 -4.12 4.71
CA PRO A 77 13.34 -5.42 5.37
C PRO A 77 14.80 -5.91 5.49
N PRO A 78 15.07 -6.90 6.36
CA PRO A 78 16.36 -7.59 6.34
C PRO A 78 16.61 -8.24 4.97
N ASP A 79 17.87 -8.41 4.58
CA ASP A 79 18.25 -9.02 3.30
C ASP A 79 18.05 -10.55 3.32
N LEU A 80 16.77 -10.95 3.32
CA LEU A 80 16.31 -12.32 3.30
C LEU A 80 15.60 -12.61 1.98
N TRP A 81 16.11 -13.58 1.24
CA TRP A 81 15.52 -14.04 -0.02
C TRP A 81 14.85 -15.38 0.21
N LEU A 82 13.55 -15.45 -0.09
CA LEU A 82 12.80 -16.71 -0.08
C LEU A 82 12.75 -17.28 -1.50
N MET A 83 13.47 -18.38 -1.71
CA MET A 83 13.37 -19.18 -2.93
C MET A 83 12.48 -20.39 -2.68
N PHE A 84 11.44 -20.60 -3.49
CA PHE A 84 10.51 -21.71 -3.27
C PHE A 84 10.05 -22.35 -4.58
N ALA A 85 9.83 -23.67 -4.57
CA ALA A 85 9.21 -24.37 -5.69
C ALA A 85 7.69 -24.13 -5.69
N PRO A 86 7.10 -23.61 -6.79
CA PRO A 86 5.66 -23.41 -6.88
C PRO A 86 4.89 -24.71 -6.66
N ILE A 87 3.82 -24.60 -5.88
CA ILE A 87 2.87 -25.67 -5.58
C ILE A 87 1.47 -25.26 -6.10
N LYS A 88 0.42 -26.04 -5.80
CA LYS A 88 -0.95 -25.67 -6.20
C LYS A 88 -1.29 -24.23 -5.78
N LYS A 89 -1.93 -23.46 -6.68
CA LYS A 89 -2.17 -22.01 -6.59
C LYS A 89 -2.46 -21.46 -5.19
N ALA A 90 -3.45 -22.01 -4.48
CA ALA A 90 -3.85 -21.51 -3.16
C ALA A 90 -2.73 -21.53 -2.11
N ARG A 91 -1.77 -22.45 -2.22
CA ARG A 91 -0.63 -22.51 -1.31
C ARG A 91 0.49 -21.54 -1.70
N THR A 92 0.60 -21.18 -2.99
CA THR A 92 1.52 -20.13 -3.45
C THR A 92 1.11 -18.78 -2.91
N ASP A 93 -0.19 -18.45 -2.95
CA ASP A 93 -0.72 -17.20 -2.40
C ASP A 93 -0.38 -17.07 -0.90
N PHE A 94 -0.56 -18.16 -0.14
CA PHE A 94 -0.19 -18.24 1.27
C PHE A 94 1.31 -18.02 1.50
N ILE A 95 2.18 -18.59 0.67
CA ILE A 95 3.63 -18.40 0.78
C ILE A 95 3.99 -16.92 0.57
N VAL A 96 3.44 -16.29 -0.47
CA VAL A 96 3.72 -14.87 -0.78
C VAL A 96 3.25 -13.96 0.35
N GLU A 97 2.04 -14.20 0.88
CA GLU A 97 1.50 -13.46 2.02
C GLU A 97 2.42 -13.58 3.24
N LYS A 98 2.76 -14.80 3.67
CA LYS A 98 3.56 -15.02 4.87
C LYS A 98 5.00 -14.56 4.73
N ALA A 99 5.60 -14.73 3.55
CA ALA A 99 6.92 -14.20 3.29
C ALA A 99 6.95 -12.67 3.38
N THR A 100 5.90 -11.99 2.89
CA THR A 100 5.77 -10.54 2.98
C THR A 100 5.59 -10.09 4.44
N GLU A 101 4.70 -10.74 5.20
CA GLU A 101 4.48 -10.44 6.63
C GLU A 101 5.74 -10.63 7.48
N MET A 102 6.54 -11.65 7.18
CA MET A 102 7.79 -11.95 7.87
C MET A 102 8.96 -11.06 7.43
N GLY A 103 8.75 -10.17 6.45
CA GLY A 103 9.77 -9.22 6.00
C GLY A 103 10.82 -9.83 5.08
N ALA A 104 10.44 -10.72 4.15
CA ALA A 104 11.34 -11.13 3.07
C ALA A 104 11.66 -9.93 2.15
N ALA A 105 12.95 -9.73 1.85
CA ALA A 105 13.38 -8.71 0.89
C ALA A 105 13.06 -9.10 -0.56
N ARG A 106 13.09 -10.41 -0.86
CA ARG A 106 12.77 -10.96 -2.19
C ARG A 106 12.04 -12.29 -2.05
N ILE A 107 11.05 -12.50 -2.92
CA ILE A 107 10.32 -13.76 -3.05
C ILE A 107 10.53 -14.24 -4.48
N VAL A 108 11.21 -15.38 -4.64
CA VAL A 108 11.70 -15.90 -5.92
C VAL A 108 11.12 -17.30 -6.14
N PRO A 109 10.04 -17.44 -6.92
CA PRO A 109 9.58 -18.75 -7.37
C PRO A 109 10.64 -19.40 -8.26
N VAL A 110 11.00 -20.65 -7.99
CA VAL A 110 12.02 -21.40 -8.75
C VAL A 110 11.46 -22.71 -9.28
N MET A 111 11.89 -23.12 -10.48
CA MET A 111 11.58 -24.44 -11.01
C MET A 111 12.60 -25.45 -10.50
N THR A 112 12.13 -26.58 -9.99
CA THR A 112 12.96 -27.70 -9.52
C THR A 112 12.58 -28.97 -10.29
N GLU A 113 13.53 -29.90 -10.43
CA GLU A 113 13.31 -31.23 -11.02
C GLU A 113 12.53 -32.17 -10.10
#